data_AF-A0A7Z9FZF9-F1
#
_entry.id   AF-A0A7Z9FZF9-F1
#
_cell.length_a   1.000
_cell.length_b   1.000
_cell.length_c   1.000
_cell.angle_alpha   90.00
_cell.angle_beta   90.00
_cell.angle_gamma   90.00
#
_symmetry.space_group_name_H-M   'P 1'
#
loop_
_entity.id
_entity.type
_entity.pdbx_description
1 polymer ?
#
loop_
_entity_poly.entity_id
_entity_poly.type
_entity_poly.pdbx_seq_one_letter_code
_entity_poly.pdbx_strand_id
1 'polypeptide(L)'
;MMRVSRDIGETWEYGGRLAEDPQFVGRFLALVYSDDDGETWSSWRLTTIHGSPGHMLGLRDGRIFLTVVTRWEGQRGCVARVLNPEGTDLDTTPELVIRDDALSPDCGYPWSVELNDGRVLVVYWHHYTDDHRGIEGAIVEEV
;
A
#
# COMPACT_ATOMS: atom_id res chain seq x y z
N MET A 1 -15.58 -7.05 -3.85
CA MET A 1 -16.40 -5.84 -3.58
C MET A 1 -15.86 -4.71 -4.46
N MET A 2 -16.70 -4.00 -5.21
CA MET A 2 -16.25 -2.95 -6.14
C MET A 2 -16.47 -1.57 -5.50
N ARG A 3 -15.42 -0.76 -5.42
CA ARG A 3 -15.55 0.65 -5.03
C ARG A 3 -15.95 1.43 -6.28
N VAL A 4 -17.04 2.18 -6.19
CA VAL A 4 -17.48 3.05 -7.28
C VAL A 4 -17.48 4.46 -6.71
N SER A 5 -16.51 5.26 -7.13
CA SER A 5 -16.68 6.70 -7.09
C SER A 5 -17.22 7.13 -8.45
N ARG A 6 -18.26 7.97 -8.43
CA ARG A 6 -18.86 8.55 -9.64
C ARG A 6 -18.26 9.91 -9.99
N ASP A 7 -17.29 10.37 -9.19
CA ASP A 7 -16.75 11.72 -9.21
C ASP A 7 -15.24 11.74 -8.90
N ILE A 8 -14.52 10.72 -9.37
CA ILE A 8 -13.05 10.72 -9.37
C ILE A 8 -12.46 10.82 -7.94
N GLY A 9 -13.18 10.28 -6.96
CA GLY A 9 -12.75 10.13 -5.57
C GLY A 9 -13.16 11.25 -4.63
N GLU A 10 -13.93 12.25 -5.07
CA GLU A 10 -14.49 13.30 -4.20
C GLU A 10 -15.55 12.74 -3.25
N THR A 11 -16.42 11.86 -3.75
CA THR A 11 -17.39 11.12 -2.96
C THR A 11 -17.29 9.63 -3.23
N TRP A 12 -17.37 8.87 -2.14
CA TRP A 12 -17.31 7.42 -2.17
C TRP A 12 -18.69 6.87 -1.81
N GLU A 13 -19.36 6.25 -2.78
CA GLU A 13 -20.51 5.40 -2.49
C GLU A 13 -19.97 4.06 -1.98
N TYR A 14 -20.02 3.87 -0.66
CA TYR A 14 -19.77 2.57 -0.05
C TYR A 14 -21.00 1.68 -0.24
N GLY A 15 -21.13 1.13 -1.45
CA GLY A 15 -22.11 0.08 -1.72
C GLY A 15 -21.69 -1.20 -1.00
N GLY A 16 -22.40 -1.53 0.08
CA GLY A 16 -22.30 -2.77 0.87
C GLY A 16 -21.32 -2.75 2.05
N ARG A 17 -21.30 -3.88 2.79
CA ARG A 17 -20.95 -4.12 4.21
C ARG A 17 -19.56 -3.68 4.76
N LEU A 18 -18.87 -2.70 4.16
CA LEU A 18 -17.54 -2.23 4.61
C LEU A 18 -17.58 -1.00 5.54
N ALA A 19 -18.58 -0.12 5.42
CA ALA A 19 -18.73 1.04 6.34
C ALA A 19 -18.99 0.63 7.80
N GLU A 20 -19.43 -0.61 8.01
CA GLU A 20 -19.65 -1.22 9.32
C GLU A 20 -18.56 -2.25 9.68
N ASP A 21 -17.57 -2.49 8.81
CA ASP A 21 -16.52 -3.48 9.04
C ASP A 21 -15.39 -2.86 9.90
N PRO A 22 -15.25 -3.27 11.19
CA PRO A 22 -14.24 -2.73 12.08
C PRO A 22 -12.80 -2.96 11.60
N GLN A 23 -12.58 -3.89 10.66
CA GLN A 23 -11.27 -4.15 10.07
C GLN A 23 -10.86 -3.07 9.06
N PHE A 24 -11.82 -2.32 8.50
CA PHE A 24 -11.62 -1.31 7.45
C PHE A 24 -11.75 0.14 7.95
N VAL A 25 -12.50 0.37 9.03
CA VAL A 25 -12.67 1.72 9.60
C VAL A 25 -11.35 2.22 10.18
N GLY A 26 -10.71 3.17 9.49
CA GLY A 26 -9.53 3.91 9.97
C GLY A 26 -8.16 3.43 9.48
N ARG A 27 -8.08 2.56 8.48
CA ARG A 27 -6.80 2.02 7.96
C ARG A 27 -6.58 2.34 6.48
N PHE A 28 -6.36 3.61 6.18
CA PHE A 28 -6.05 4.05 4.82
C PHE A 28 -4.78 4.90 4.82
N LEU A 29 -4.15 5.01 3.65
CA LEU A 29 -3.18 6.07 3.41
C LEU A 29 -3.93 7.31 2.92
N ALA A 30 -3.71 8.45 3.58
CA ALA A 30 -4.19 9.73 3.10
C ALA A 30 -3.18 10.29 2.09
N LEU A 31 -3.68 10.94 1.03
CA LEU A 31 -2.82 11.68 0.11
C LEU A 31 -2.88 13.17 0.44
N VAL A 32 -1.71 13.78 0.51
CA VAL A 32 -1.49 15.23 0.45
C VAL A 32 -0.43 15.47 -0.61
N TYR A 33 -0.51 16.60 -1.31
CA TYR A 33 0.50 17.00 -2.27
C TYR A 33 0.86 18.47 -2.10
N SER A 34 2.01 18.84 -2.65
CA SER A 34 2.46 20.21 -2.84
C SER A 34 2.86 20.37 -4.29
N ASP A 35 2.51 21.49 -4.90
CA ASP A 35 2.89 21.92 -6.25
C ASP A 35 3.83 23.15 -6.22
N ASP A 36 4.33 23.50 -5.03
CA ASP A 36 5.18 24.66 -4.74
C ASP A 36 6.42 24.27 -3.90
N ASP A 37 7.04 23.13 -4.22
CA ASP A 37 8.26 22.63 -3.56
C ASP A 37 8.16 22.45 -2.03
N GLY A 38 6.95 22.23 -1.52
CA GLY A 38 6.64 21.97 -0.12
C GLY A 38 6.34 23.21 0.71
N GLU A 39 6.19 24.39 0.09
CA GLU A 39 5.81 25.62 0.80
C GLU A 39 4.38 25.55 1.35
N THR A 40 3.44 25.06 0.53
CA THR A 40 2.06 24.79 0.93
C THR A 40 1.64 23.38 0.56
N TRP A 41 0.59 22.91 1.22
CA TRP A 41 0.08 21.55 1.03
C TRP A 41 -1.41 21.60 0.78
N SER A 42 -1.87 20.70 -0.09
CA SER A 42 -3.29 20.47 -0.31
C SER A 42 -3.98 20.03 0.98
N SER A 43 -5.30 20.21 1.05
CA SER A 43 -6.12 19.42 1.96
C SER A 43 -5.87 17.94 1.71
N TRP A 44 -5.92 17.13 2.77
CA TRP A 44 -5.81 15.69 2.63
C TRP A 44 -7.01 15.12 1.87
N ARG A 45 -6.78 14.06 1.09
CA ARG A 45 -7.85 13.24 0.50
C ARG A 45 -7.71 11.77 0.87
N LEU A 46 -8.84 11.09 0.90
CA LEU A 46 -8.88 9.63 1.05
C LEU A 46 -8.36 8.97 -0.23
N THR A 47 -7.62 7.87 -0.08
CA THR A 47 -7.19 7.03 -1.21
C THR A 47 -7.91 5.67 -1.15
N THR A 48 -7.85 4.89 -2.22
CA THR A 48 -8.34 3.51 -2.22
C THR A 48 -7.40 2.54 -1.53
N ILE A 49 -6.24 3.00 -1.07
CA ILE A 49 -5.24 2.15 -0.41
C ILE A 49 -5.74 1.75 0.97
N HIS A 50 -5.87 0.45 1.17
CA HIS A 50 -6.25 -0.12 2.46
C HIS A 50 -5.02 -0.72 3.14
N GLY A 51 -4.62 -0.12 4.26
CA GLY A 51 -3.40 -0.51 4.97
C GLY A 51 -2.56 0.68 5.44
N SER A 52 -1.66 0.41 6.38
CA SER A 52 -0.72 1.38 6.95
C SER A 52 0.30 0.70 7.87
N PRO A 53 1.57 1.16 7.93
CA PRO A 53 2.16 2.21 7.09
C PRO A 53 2.41 1.79 5.63
N GLY A 54 2.83 2.73 4.79
CA GLY A 54 3.32 2.46 3.44
C GLY A 54 4.70 3.08 3.19
N HIS A 55 5.33 2.65 2.11
CA HIS A 55 6.61 3.16 1.60
C HIS A 55 6.51 3.35 0.09
N MET A 56 6.96 4.51 -0.41
CA MET A 56 6.98 4.84 -1.83
C MET A 56 8.43 4.88 -2.31
N LEU A 57 8.75 4.03 -3.28
CA LEU A 57 10.05 4.00 -3.96
C LEU A 57 9.88 4.53 -5.38
N GLY A 58 10.63 5.57 -5.75
CA GLY A 58 10.78 5.93 -7.16
C GLY A 58 11.68 4.92 -7.87
N LEU A 59 11.18 4.32 -8.94
CA LEU A 59 11.94 3.41 -9.80
C LEU A 59 12.76 4.19 -10.82
N ARG A 60 13.86 3.60 -11.31
CA ARG A 60 14.76 4.22 -12.30
C ARG A 60 14.08 4.61 -13.61
N ASP A 61 12.98 3.96 -13.97
CA ASP A 61 12.19 4.29 -15.16
C ASP A 61 11.13 5.38 -14.93
N GLY A 62 11.10 5.96 -13.73
CA GLY A 62 10.22 7.05 -13.33
C GLY A 62 8.92 6.60 -12.66
N ARG A 63 8.54 5.32 -12.72
CA ARG A 63 7.35 4.81 -12.02
C ARG A 63 7.52 4.83 -10.51
N ILE A 64 6.41 4.67 -9.78
CA ILE A 64 6.44 4.61 -8.31
C ILE A 64 6.03 3.22 -7.85
N PHE A 65 6.90 2.56 -7.09
CA PHE A 65 6.59 1.32 -6.40
C PHE A 65 6.12 1.62 -4.97
N LEU A 66 4.81 1.53 -4.76
CA LEU A 66 4.18 1.72 -3.46
C LEU A 66 3.99 0.37 -2.78
N THR A 67 4.51 0.21 -1.56
CA THR A 67 4.25 -0.95 -0.69
C THR A 67 3.49 -0.54 0.55
N VAL A 68 2.53 -1.36 0.99
CA VAL A 68 1.63 -1.03 2.10
C VAL A 68 1.38 -2.25 2.97
N VAL A 69 1.28 -2.05 4.28
CA VAL A 69 0.99 -3.11 5.25
C VAL A 69 -0.48 -3.48 5.27
N THR A 70 -0.77 -4.79 5.32
CA THR A 70 -2.11 -5.34 5.54
C THR A 70 -2.15 -6.14 6.84
N ARG A 71 -3.22 -5.97 7.63
CA ARG A 71 -3.32 -6.47 9.04
C ARG A 71 -4.70 -7.02 9.40
N TRP A 72 -5.39 -7.62 8.44
CA TRP A 72 -6.71 -8.24 8.65
C TRP A 72 -6.65 -9.74 8.42
N GLU A 73 -7.69 -10.45 8.87
CA GLU A 73 -7.75 -11.90 8.71
C GLU A 73 -7.73 -12.29 7.23
N GLY A 74 -6.93 -13.31 6.88
CA GLY A 74 -6.73 -13.74 5.49
C GLY A 74 -5.76 -12.87 4.67
N GLN A 75 -5.23 -11.77 5.21
CA GLN A 75 -4.25 -10.93 4.50
C GLN A 75 -3.39 -10.13 5.50
N ARG A 76 -2.40 -10.80 6.11
CA ARG A 76 -1.45 -10.20 7.06
C ARG A 76 -0.05 -10.20 6.48
N GLY A 77 0.47 -9.01 6.19
CA GLY A 77 1.76 -8.84 5.56
C GLY A 77 1.82 -7.54 4.77
N CYS A 78 2.11 -7.64 3.48
CA CYS A 78 2.37 -6.51 2.60
C CYS A 78 1.73 -6.72 1.23
N VAL A 79 1.23 -5.63 0.66
CA VAL A 79 0.83 -5.55 -0.75
C VAL A 79 1.62 -4.44 -1.45
N ALA A 80 1.66 -4.46 -2.77
CA ALA A 80 2.29 -3.44 -3.59
C ALA A 80 1.36 -2.94 -4.70
N ARG A 81 1.64 -1.75 -5.22
CA ARG A 81 1.09 -1.19 -6.46
C ARG A 81 2.24 -0.55 -7.24
N VAL A 82 2.20 -0.66 -8.58
CA VAL A 82 3.13 0.04 -9.46
C VAL A 82 2.37 1.16 -10.16
N LEU A 83 2.68 2.39 -9.79
CA LEU A 83 1.99 3.57 -10.25
C LEU A 83 2.74 4.20 -11.42
N ASN A 84 2.02 4.97 -12.23
CA ASN A 84 2.65 5.86 -13.19
C ASN A 84 3.52 6.92 -12.48
N PRO A 85 4.45 7.60 -13.21
CA PRO A 85 5.36 8.56 -12.62
C PRO A 85 4.70 9.71 -11.84
N GLU A 86 3.50 10.10 -12.25
CA GLU A 86 2.72 11.16 -11.61
C GLU A 86 1.85 10.65 -10.46
N GLY A 87 1.80 9.33 -10.21
CA GLY A 87 0.96 8.70 -9.21
C GLY A 87 -0.55 8.93 -9.43
N THR A 88 -0.98 9.30 -10.63
CA THR A 88 -2.38 9.67 -10.91
C THR A 88 -3.32 8.47 -10.96
N ASP A 89 -2.76 7.28 -11.14
CA ASP A 89 -3.47 6.00 -11.13
C ASP A 89 -3.50 5.32 -9.76
N LEU A 90 -3.06 6.00 -8.69
CA LEU A 90 -3.02 5.52 -7.30
C LEU A 90 -4.26 4.72 -6.91
N ASP A 91 -5.43 5.25 -7.26
CA ASP A 91 -6.72 4.73 -6.82
C ASP A 91 -7.26 3.60 -7.71
N THR A 92 -6.71 3.42 -8.91
CA THR A 92 -7.19 2.46 -9.92
C THR A 92 -6.22 1.30 -10.19
N THR A 93 -4.94 1.45 -9.84
CA THR A 93 -3.92 0.43 -10.03
C THR A 93 -4.20 -0.82 -9.17
N PRO A 94 -4.09 -2.03 -9.72
CA PRO A 94 -4.33 -3.27 -8.99
C PRO A 94 -3.26 -3.52 -7.91
N GLU A 95 -3.66 -4.26 -6.87
CA GLU A 95 -2.76 -4.69 -5.81
C GLU A 95 -2.03 -5.99 -6.18
N LEU A 96 -0.76 -6.05 -5.81
CA LEU A 96 0.11 -7.23 -5.87
C LEU A 96 0.34 -7.72 -4.44
N VAL A 97 0.11 -9.00 -4.16
CA VAL A 97 0.41 -9.56 -2.83
C VAL A 97 1.92 -9.82 -2.73
N ILE A 98 2.57 -9.22 -1.74
CA ILE A 98 3.96 -9.52 -1.39
C ILE A 98 4.01 -10.60 -0.30
N ARG A 99 3.11 -10.50 0.69
CA ARG A 99 2.97 -11.46 1.80
C ARG A 99 1.58 -11.34 2.43
N ASP A 100 0.99 -12.46 2.84
CA ASP A 100 -0.39 -12.52 3.38
C ASP A 100 -0.59 -13.46 4.58
N ASP A 101 0.43 -14.22 4.98
CA ASP A 101 0.34 -15.36 5.89
C ASP A 101 0.94 -15.12 7.29
N ALA A 102 1.17 -13.87 7.70
CA ALA A 102 1.69 -13.60 9.04
C ALA A 102 0.70 -14.04 10.13
N LEU A 103 1.19 -14.70 11.19
CA LEU A 103 0.31 -15.26 12.22
C LEU A 103 -0.46 -14.19 13.03
N SER A 104 0.04 -12.95 13.10
CA SER A 104 -0.53 -11.84 13.89
C SER A 104 -0.55 -10.54 13.09
N PRO A 105 -1.43 -9.57 13.42
CA PRO A 105 -1.34 -8.18 12.93
C PRO A 105 -0.01 -7.48 13.28
N ASP A 106 0.79 -8.05 14.18
CA ASP A 106 2.12 -7.60 14.52
C ASP A 106 3.16 -7.99 13.44
N CYS A 107 3.03 -7.40 12.26
CA CYS A 107 3.84 -7.65 11.07
C CYS A 107 3.84 -6.41 10.11
N GLY A 108 4.59 -6.47 9.00
CA GLY A 108 4.59 -5.45 7.94
C GLY A 108 5.75 -4.47 7.97
N TYR A 109 5.48 -3.16 8.01
CA TYR A 109 6.47 -2.09 7.87
C TYR A 109 7.43 -2.30 6.67
N PRO A 110 6.90 -2.40 5.43
CA PRO A 110 7.72 -2.65 4.27
C PRO A 110 8.61 -1.45 3.97
N TRP A 111 9.82 -1.76 3.50
CA TRP A 111 10.74 -0.80 2.91
C TRP A 111 11.31 -1.43 1.64
N SER A 112 11.28 -0.69 0.54
CA SER A 112 11.67 -1.22 -0.77
C SER A 112 12.94 -0.57 -1.30
N VAL A 113 13.75 -1.34 -2.02
CA VAL A 113 14.91 -0.86 -2.77
C VAL A 113 14.98 -1.53 -4.15
N GLU A 114 15.27 -0.73 -5.18
CA GLU A 114 15.53 -1.26 -6.52
C GLU A 114 16.98 -1.76 -6.60
N LEU A 115 17.13 -3.02 -7.01
CA LEU A 115 18.42 -3.70 -7.18
C LEU A 115 19.08 -3.30 -8.50
N ASN A 116 20.35 -3.65 -8.67
CA ASN A 116 21.12 -3.28 -9.86
C ASN A 116 20.54 -3.83 -11.17
N ASP A 117 19.86 -4.96 -11.12
CA ASP A 117 19.24 -5.63 -12.26
C ASP A 117 17.78 -5.20 -12.51
N GLY A 118 17.28 -4.18 -11.81
CA GLY A 118 15.93 -3.64 -11.97
C GLY A 118 14.84 -4.35 -11.17
N ARG A 119 15.17 -5.47 -10.50
CA ARG A 119 14.24 -6.11 -9.55
C ARG A 119 14.10 -5.28 -8.29
N VAL A 120 13.00 -5.44 -7.56
CA VAL A 120 12.78 -4.71 -6.29
C VAL A 120 12.83 -5.67 -5.12
N LEU A 121 13.71 -5.39 -4.15
CA LEU A 121 13.70 -6.05 -2.85
C LEU A 121 12.76 -5.28 -1.91
N VAL A 122 11.78 -5.97 -1.37
CA VAL A 122 10.90 -5.47 -0.30
C VAL A 122 11.28 -6.17 0.99
N VAL A 123 11.79 -5.43 1.98
CA VAL A 123 12.05 -5.96 3.33
C VAL A 123 10.93 -5.55 4.28
N TYR A 124 10.55 -6.44 5.18
CA TYR A 124 9.49 -6.23 6.16
C TYR A 124 9.71 -7.15 7.36
N TRP A 125 9.09 -6.87 8.51
CA TRP A 125 9.06 -7.85 9.60
C TRP A 125 7.84 -8.76 9.51
N HIS A 126 8.02 -10.02 9.92
CA HIS A 126 7.04 -11.08 9.80
C HIS A 126 6.88 -11.83 11.12
N HIS A 127 5.67 -12.36 11.36
CA HIS A 127 5.36 -13.20 12.51
C HIS A 127 5.17 -14.65 12.05
N TYR A 128 6.13 -15.50 12.40
CA TYR A 128 6.25 -16.88 11.93
C TYR A 128 5.38 -17.86 12.72
N THR A 129 5.27 -19.09 12.21
CA THR A 129 4.47 -20.15 12.82
C THR A 129 4.99 -20.67 14.17
N ASP A 130 6.24 -20.37 14.51
CA ASP A 130 6.90 -20.73 15.76
C ASP A 130 6.84 -19.61 16.81
N ASP A 131 5.98 -18.60 16.60
CA ASP A 131 5.73 -17.42 17.45
C ASP A 131 6.91 -16.42 17.53
N HIS A 132 7.95 -16.59 16.71
CA HIS A 132 9.01 -15.59 16.58
C HIS A 132 8.62 -14.47 15.59
N ARG A 133 9.21 -13.28 15.81
CA ARG A 133 9.23 -12.20 14.81
C ARG A 133 10.64 -12.03 14.27
N GLY A 134 10.74 -11.75 12.98
CA GLY A 134 12.02 -11.54 12.31
C GLY A 134 11.87 -10.70 11.06
N ILE A 135 13.00 -10.37 10.45
CA ILE A 135 13.04 -9.64 9.19
C ILE A 135 13.00 -10.65 8.04
N GLU A 136 12.09 -10.42 7.12
CA GLU A 136 11.88 -11.20 5.90
C GLU A 136 12.03 -10.27 4.69
N GLY A 137 12.18 -10.86 3.50
CA GLY A 137 12.13 -10.09 2.27
C GLY A 137 11.63 -10.88 1.08
N ALA A 138 11.08 -10.17 0.11
CA ALA A 138 10.65 -10.70 -1.17
C ALA A 138 11.33 -9.92 -2.30
N ILE A 139 11.76 -10.62 -3.34
CA ILE A 139 12.23 -10.00 -4.58
C ILE A 139 11.07 -10.04 -5.59
N VAL A 140 10.69 -8.88 -6.10
CA VAL A 140 9.71 -8.71 -7.16
C VAL A 140 10.46 -8.63 -8.49
N GLU A 141 10.17 -9.56 -9.40
CA GLU A 141 10.93 -9.73 -10.64
C GLU A 141 10.40 -8.88 -11.80
N GLU A 142 9.10 -8.61 -11.83
CA GLU A 142 8.45 -7.77 -12.83
C GLU A 142 7.68 -6.68 -12.11
N VAL A 143 8.12 -5.44 -12.33
CA VAL A 143 7.52 -4.24 -11.76
C VAL A 143 7.04 -3.40 -12.90
#